data_AF-A0AAW1SUN1-F1
#
_entry.id   AF-A0AAW1SUN1-F1
#
_cell.length_a   1.000
_cell.length_b   1.000
_cell.length_c   1.000
_cell.angle_alpha   90.00
_cell.angle_beta   90.00
_cell.angle_gamma   90.00
#
_symmetry.space_group_name_H-M   'P 1'
#
loop_
_entity.id
_entity.type
_entity.pdbx_description
1 polymer ?
#
loop_
_entity_poly.entity_id
_entity_poly.type
_entity_poly.pdbx_seq_one_letter_code
_entity_poly.pdbx_strand_id
1 'polypeptide(L)'
;MESDVKAVSAEASYAVARATELLLDELVARSATGMLQEGRKTLLYKDVAGAVGSWKALNFLQDIVPQKVPAAVLIEQLQRQQRQQLQQQQAGANGYPEHEEGLEAG
;
A
#
# COMPACT_ATOMS: atom_id res chain seq x y z
N MET A 1 -22.60 5.45 26.48
CA MET A 1 -23.11 6.14 25.29
C MET A 1 -22.16 7.30 25.02
N GLU A 2 -21.68 7.38 23.79
CA GLU A 2 -20.79 8.41 23.26
C GLU A 2 -21.25 9.79 23.71
N SER A 3 -20.34 10.64 24.19
CA SER A 3 -20.71 11.97 24.65
C SER A 3 -21.19 12.80 23.47
N ASP A 4 -22.48 13.16 23.47
CA ASP A 4 -23.04 14.18 22.60
C ASP A 4 -22.10 15.38 22.56
N VAL A 5 -21.71 15.77 21.34
CA VAL A 5 -20.76 16.85 21.07
C VAL A 5 -21.14 18.05 21.92
N LYS A 6 -20.28 18.40 22.89
CA LYS A 6 -20.43 19.63 23.67
C LYS A 6 -20.42 20.81 22.70
N ALA A 7 -21.18 21.85 23.00
CA ALA A 7 -21.36 23.04 22.16
C ALA A 7 -20.05 23.45 21.45
N VAL A 8 -20.07 23.44 20.12
CA VAL A 8 -18.95 23.83 19.25
C VAL A 8 -19.03 25.34 19.03
N SER A 9 -17.93 26.07 19.22
CA SER A 9 -17.92 27.51 18.93
C SER A 9 -17.94 27.76 17.42
N ALA A 10 -18.44 28.94 17.02
CA ALA A 10 -18.48 29.32 15.61
C ALA A 10 -17.07 29.35 14.97
N GLU A 11 -16.05 29.74 15.74
CA GLU A 11 -14.65 29.77 15.33
C GLU A 11 -14.11 28.36 15.07
N ALA A 12 -14.52 27.38 15.89
CA ALA A 12 -14.12 25.99 15.68
C ALA A 12 -14.73 25.43 14.39
N SER A 13 -16.01 25.70 14.13
CA SER A 13 -16.65 25.34 12.86
C SER A 13 -15.98 25.97 11.65
N TYR A 14 -15.62 27.26 11.74
CA TYR A 14 -14.88 27.96 10.68
C TYR A 14 -13.50 27.34 10.43
N ALA A 15 -12.74 27.05 11.50
CA ALA A 15 -11.43 26.44 11.40
C ALA A 15 -11.49 25.05 10.75
N VAL A 16 -12.49 24.24 11.12
CA VAL A 16 -12.71 22.92 10.49
C VAL A 16 -13.03 23.07 9.01
N ALA A 17 -13.95 23.97 8.64
CA ALA A 17 -14.28 24.20 7.24
C ALA A 17 -13.05 24.63 6.43
N ARG A 18 -12.25 25.56 6.95
CA ARG A 18 -11.03 26.01 6.28
C ARG A 18 -9.98 24.91 6.18
N ALA A 19 -9.83 24.10 7.22
CA ALA A 19 -8.93 22.95 7.19
C ALA A 19 -9.40 21.90 6.15
N THR A 20 -10.71 21.70 5.99
CA THR A 20 -11.28 20.82 4.96
C THR A 20 -10.99 21.33 3.55
N GLU A 21 -11.08 22.64 3.29
CA GLU A 21 -10.68 23.21 1.99
C GLU A 21 -9.21 22.90 1.68
N LEU A 22 -8.31 23.17 2.63
CA LEU A 22 -6.88 22.90 2.46
C LEU A 22 -6.58 21.40 2.28
N LEU A 23 -7.34 20.54 2.97
CA LEU A 23 -7.24 19.09 2.82
C LEU A 23 -7.63 18.65 1.39
N LEU A 24 -8.68 19.24 0.83
CA LEU A 24 -9.13 18.94 -0.53
C LEU A 24 -8.11 19.39 -1.58
N ASP A 25 -7.54 20.60 -1.42
CA ASP A 25 -6.48 21.10 -2.32
C ASP A 25 -5.28 20.16 -2.35
N GLU A 26 -4.79 19.74 -1.17
CA GLU A 26 -3.64 18.84 -1.06
C GLU A 26 -3.97 17.42 -1.56
N LEU A 27 -5.18 16.92 -1.30
CA LEU A 27 -5.64 15.64 -1.83
C LEU A 27 -5.64 15.64 -3.35
N VAL A 28 -6.16 16.70 -3.98
CA VAL A 28 -6.20 16.84 -5.44
C VAL A 28 -4.79 16.95 -6.01
N ALA A 29 -3.92 17.76 -5.42
CA ALA A 29 -2.54 17.92 -5.86
C ALA A 29 -1.77 16.59 -5.84
N ARG A 30 -1.88 15.82 -4.76
CA ARG A 30 -1.26 14.49 -4.64
C ARG A 30 -1.84 13.49 -5.64
N SER A 31 -3.16 13.48 -5.81
CA SER A 31 -3.82 12.61 -6.77
C SER A 31 -3.37 12.93 -8.20
N ALA A 32 -3.20 14.21 -8.52
CA ALA A 32 -2.76 14.66 -9.85
C ALA A 32 -1.30 14.27 -10.17
N THR A 33 -0.42 14.11 -9.19
CA THR A 33 0.99 13.76 -9.42
C THR A 33 1.15 12.51 -10.30
N GLY A 34 0.48 11.40 -9.96
CA GLY A 34 0.54 10.17 -10.74
C GLY A 34 -0.13 10.30 -12.11
N MET A 35 -1.25 11.03 -12.18
CA MET A 35 -1.94 11.33 -13.44
C MET A 35 -1.04 12.09 -14.42
N LEU A 36 -0.38 13.15 -13.95
CA LEU A 36 0.51 13.98 -14.76
C LEU A 36 1.75 13.22 -15.21
N GLN A 37 2.32 12.37 -14.35
CA GLN A 37 3.45 11.48 -14.70
C GLN A 37 3.07 10.49 -15.81
N GLU A 38 1.83 10.00 -15.83
CA GLU A 38 1.29 9.16 -16.91
C GLU A 38 0.88 9.96 -18.16
N GLY A 39 1.10 11.27 -18.21
CA GLY A 39 0.72 12.14 -19.33
C GLY A 39 -0.80 12.32 -19.50
N ARG A 40 -1.60 11.92 -18.50
CA ARG A 40 -3.05 12.06 -18.52
C ARG A 40 -3.47 13.45 -18.07
N LYS A 41 -4.61 13.89 -18.60
CA LYS A 41 -5.29 15.15 -18.22
C LYS A 41 -6.58 14.93 -17.42
N THR A 42 -6.97 13.67 -17.25
CA THR A 42 -8.19 13.27 -16.56
C THR A 42 -7.83 12.52 -15.29
N LEU A 43 -8.28 13.05 -14.15
CA LEU A 43 -8.12 12.43 -12.86
C LEU A 43 -9.08 11.23 -12.75
N LEU A 44 -8.55 10.07 -12.41
CA LEU A 44 -9.31 8.83 -12.28
C LEU A 44 -9.34 8.37 -10.82
N TYR A 45 -10.28 7.49 -10.50
CA TYR A 45 -10.39 6.92 -9.15
C TYR A 45 -9.08 6.28 -8.66
N LYS A 46 -8.35 5.59 -9.56
CA LYS A 46 -7.06 4.96 -9.21
C LYS A 46 -6.02 5.96 -8.69
N ASP A 47 -6.10 7.22 -9.13
CA ASP A 47 -5.18 8.29 -8.75
C ASP A 47 -5.46 8.76 -7.33
N VAL A 48 -6.75 8.94 -7.01
CA VAL A 48 -7.23 9.31 -5.68
C VAL A 48 -6.97 8.18 -4.68
N ALA A 49 -7.32 6.95 -5.05
CA ALA A 49 -7.01 5.77 -4.24
C ALA A 49 -5.50 5.68 -3.99
N GLY A 50 -4.68 5.91 -5.03
CA GLY A 50 -3.22 6.03 -4.97
C GLY A 50 -2.75 6.99 -3.89
N ALA A 51 -3.24 8.23 -3.94
CA ALA A 51 -2.93 9.26 -2.97
C ALA A 51 -3.33 8.86 -1.54
N VAL A 52 -4.56 8.36 -1.35
CA VAL A 52 -5.08 7.90 -0.05
C VAL A 52 -4.23 6.78 0.55
N GLY A 53 -3.85 5.78 -0.26
CA GLY A 53 -3.03 4.66 0.20
C GLY A 53 -1.58 5.04 0.52
N SER A 54 -1.07 6.13 -0.07
CA SER A 54 0.32 6.58 0.12
C SER A 54 0.51 7.57 1.28
N TRP A 55 -0.54 8.31 1.66
CA TRP A 55 -0.44 9.39 2.64
C TRP A 55 -1.12 9.02 3.96
N LYS A 56 -0.31 8.84 5.01
CA LYS A 56 -0.78 8.45 6.35
C LYS A 56 -1.91 9.33 6.91
N ALA A 57 -1.91 10.64 6.60
CA ALA A 57 -2.96 11.55 7.06
C ALA A 57 -4.35 11.21 6.48
N LEU A 58 -4.41 10.46 5.38
CA LEU A 58 -5.64 10.01 4.74
C LEU A 58 -6.05 8.58 5.10
N ASN A 59 -5.38 7.94 6.07
CA ASN A 59 -5.72 6.57 6.48
C ASN A 59 -7.20 6.42 6.90
N PHE A 60 -7.80 7.48 7.44
CA PHE A 60 -9.23 7.49 7.80
C PHE A 60 -10.17 7.33 6.60
N LEU A 61 -9.67 7.50 5.37
CA LEU A 61 -10.43 7.31 4.14
C LEU A 61 -10.25 5.92 3.52
N GLN A 62 -9.43 5.02 4.08
CA GLN A 62 -9.15 3.73 3.44
C GLN A 62 -10.41 2.87 3.23
N ASP A 63 -11.34 2.92 4.19
CA ASP A 63 -12.60 2.18 4.10
C ASP A 63 -13.58 2.80 3.10
N ILE A 64 -13.44 4.10 2.82
CA ILE A 64 -14.30 4.86 1.90
C ILE A 64 -13.72 4.87 0.48
N VAL A 65 -12.40 4.92 0.35
CA VAL A 65 -11.65 4.97 -0.90
C VAL A 65 -10.70 3.77 -0.98
N PRO A 66 -11.24 2.55 -1.14
CA PRO A 66 -10.43 1.34 -1.19
C PRO A 66 -9.54 1.28 -2.43
N GLN A 67 -8.32 0.80 -2.21
CA GLN A 67 -7.41 0.42 -3.29
C GLN A 67 -7.91 -0.85 -3.99
N LYS A 68 -8.23 -0.75 -5.27
CA LYS A 68 -8.69 -1.89 -6.06
C LYS A 68 -7.50 -2.63 -6.64
N VAL A 69 -7.30 -3.87 -6.23
CA VAL A 69 -6.32 -4.79 -6.83
C VAL A 69 -7.07 -5.86 -7.61
N PRO A 70 -6.78 -6.07 -8.91
CA PRO A 70 -7.36 -7.18 -9.64
C PRO A 70 -7.01 -8.52 -8.98
N ALA A 71 -8.01 -9.37 -8.75
CA ALA A 71 -7.82 -10.65 -8.08
C ALA A 71 -6.75 -11.53 -8.77
N ALA A 72 -6.67 -11.49 -10.10
CA ALA A 72 -5.66 -12.20 -10.87
C ALA A 72 -4.22 -11.82 -10.48
N VAL A 73 -3.96 -10.52 -10.25
CA VAL A 73 -2.64 -10.03 -9.82
C VAL A 73 -2.30 -10.55 -8.43
N LEU A 74 -3.28 -10.54 -7.53
CA LEU A 74 -3.10 -11.05 -6.16
C LEU A 74 -2.82 -12.56 -6.17
N ILE A 75 -3.56 -13.34 -6.94
CA ILE A 75 -3.36 -14.79 -7.08
C ILE A 75 -1.97 -15.08 -7.65
N GLU A 76 -1.54 -14.33 -8.67
CA GLU A 76 -0.21 -14.51 -9.26
C GLU A 76 0.91 -14.19 -8.24
N GLN A 77 0.77 -13.11 -7.47
CA GLN A 77 1.72 -12.75 -6.41
C GLN A 77 1.83 -13.86 -5.35
N LEU A 78 0.70 -14.42 -4.91
CA LEU A 78 0.67 -15.52 -3.94
C LEU A 78 1.35 -16.79 -4.50
N GLN A 79 1.09 -17.14 -5.76
CA GLN A 79 1.76 -18.27 -6.41
C GLN A 79 3.27 -18.06 -6.55
N ARG A 80 3.71 -16.84 -6.87
CA ARG A 80 5.13 -16.49 -6.93
C ARG A 80 5.80 -16.63 -5.57
N GLN A 81 5.16 -16.17 -4.49
CA GLN A 81 5.65 -16.33 -3.12
C GLN A 81 5.78 -17.81 -2.73
N GLN A 82 4.79 -18.65 -3.03
CA GLN A 82 4.88 -20.10 -2.77
C GLN A 82 6.04 -20.77 -3.52
N ARG A 83 6.21 -20.46 -4.82
CA ARG A 83 7.31 -21.03 -5.62
C ARG A 83 8.68 -20.64 -5.06
N GLN A 84 8.84 -19.39 -4.62
CA GLN A 84 10.08 -18.91 -4.01
C GLN A 84 10.38 -19.63 -2.68
N GLN A 85 9.37 -19.86 -1.84
CA GLN A 85 9.52 -20.61 -0.58
C GLN A 85 9.94 -22.06 -0.83
N LEU A 86 9.33 -22.74 -1.81
CA LEU A 86 9.69 -24.12 -2.17
C LEU A 86 11.12 -24.23 -2.70
N GLN A 87 11.57 -23.27 -3.52
CA GLN A 87 12.95 -23.24 -4.02
C GLN A 87 13.97 -23.01 -2.90
N GLN A 88 13.67 -22.14 -1.92
CA GLN A 88 14.55 -21.91 -0.77
C GLN A 88 14.66 -23.14 0.14
N GLN A 89 13.57 -23.89 0.34
CA GLN A 89 13.60 -25.13 1.12
C GLN A 89 14.45 -26.23 0.46
N GLN A 90 14.41 -26.34 -0.86
CA GLN A 90 15.22 -27.33 -1.61
C GLN A 90 16.71 -26.97 -1.66
N ALA A 91 17.03 -25.68 -1.77
CA ALA A 91 18.43 -25.22 -1.75
C ALA A 91 19.09 -25.37 -0.38
N GLY A 92 18.34 -25.21 0.72
CA GLY A 92 18.85 -25.45 2.09
C GLY A 92 19.08 -26.93 2.43
N ALA A 93 18.45 -27.85 1.70
CA ALA A 93 18.59 -29.30 1.92
C ALA A 93 19.80 -29.92 1.18
N ASN A 94 20.31 -29.29 0.12
CA ASN A 94 21.44 -29.80 -0.68
C ASN A 94 22.81 -29.23 -0.25
N GLY A 95 22.91 -28.63 0.94
CA GLY A 95 24.08 -27.87 1.42
C GLY A 95 25.08 -28.60 2.30
N TYR A 96 25.11 -29.94 2.32
CA TYR A 96 26.16 -30.72 3.00
C TYR A 96 26.90 -31.59 1.98
N PRO A 97 28.16 -31.27 1.63
CA PRO A 97 29.01 -32.23 0.95
C PRO A 97 29.41 -33.32 1.95
N GLU A 98 28.97 -34.55 1.71
CA GLU A 98 29.56 -35.73 2.32
C GLU A 98 31.01 -35.81 1.85
N HIS A 99 31.96 -35.47 2.72
CA HIS A 99 33.37 -35.77 2.50
C HIS A 99 33.58 -37.27 2.72
N GLU A 100 33.21 -38.08 1.73
CA GLU A 100 33.80 -39.41 1.55
C GLU A 100 35.18 -39.24 0.89
N GLU A 101 36.21 -39.02 1.70
CA GLU A 101 37.58 -39.30 1.28
C GLU A 101 37.92 -40.75 1.64
N GLY A 102 37.53 -41.67 0.75
CA GLY A 102 38.25 -42.92 0.58
C GLY A 102 39.07 -42.81 -0.70
N LEU A 103 40.41 -42.82 -0.59
CA LEU A 103 41.34 -43.37 -1.59
C LEU A 103 42.78 -43.35 -1.05
N GLU A 104 43.23 -44.55 -0.69
CA GLU A 104 44.55 -45.14 -0.92
C GLU A 104 45.73 -44.20 -1.22
N ALA A 105 46.72 -44.21 -0.32
CA ALA A 105 48.13 -44.08 -0.68
C ALA A 105 49.04 -44.69 0.39
N GLY A 106 49.82 -45.71 0.01
CA GLY A 106 51.08 -46.10 0.67
C GLY A 106 51.12 -47.49 1.27
#